data_AF-A0A258KCP9-F1
#
_entry.id   AF-A0A258KCP9-F1
#
_cell.length_a   1.000
_cell.length_b   1.000
_cell.length_c   1.000
_cell.angle_alpha   90.00
_cell.angle_beta   90.00
_cell.angle_gamma   90.00
#
_symmetry.space_group_name_H-M   'P 1'
#
loop_
_entity.id
_entity.type
_entity.pdbx_description
1 polymer ?
#
loop_
_entity_poly.entity_id
_entity_poly.type
_entity_poly.pdbx_seq_one_letter_code
_entity_poly.pdbx_strand_id
1 'polypeptide(L)'
;PNTYELVFCGSGASISVEKQAGTLELGDRCFENFSEPFREIAAAGRLKSGTAQSAAEVAWAGCHGLVSLLITKPNRTWSSSDDLMSLMLDGLLDGLVKD
;
A
#
# COMPACT_ATOMS: atom_id res chain seq x y z
N PRO A 1 -10.99 -3.01 17.68
CA PRO A 1 -9.89 -3.73 16.99
C PRO A 1 -9.49 -2.97 15.72
N ASN A 2 -8.20 -2.76 15.48
CA ASN A 2 -7.74 -2.11 14.26
C ASN A 2 -7.83 -3.12 13.10
N THR A 3 -8.72 -2.86 12.13
CA THR A 3 -8.94 -3.76 10.98
C THR A 3 -7.67 -3.98 10.19
N TYR A 4 -6.81 -2.97 10.08
CA TYR A 4 -5.55 -3.10 9.37
C TYR A 4 -4.58 -4.05 10.09
N GLU A 5 -4.51 -4.01 11.43
CA GLU A 5 -3.68 -4.96 12.18
C GLU A 5 -4.13 -6.40 11.96
N LEU A 6 -5.44 -6.64 12.00
CA LEU A 6 -6.02 -7.96 11.84
C LEU A 6 -5.77 -8.56 10.45
N VAL A 7 -5.79 -7.71 9.43
CA VAL A 7 -5.73 -8.12 8.02
C VAL A 7 -4.28 -8.17 7.51
N PHE A 8 -3.42 -7.24 7.96
CA PHE A 8 -2.08 -7.03 7.37
C PHE A 8 -0.91 -7.11 8.36
N CYS A 9 -1.14 -7.03 9.68
CA CYS A 9 -0.07 -7.11 10.69
C CYS A 9 -0.11 -8.38 11.55
N GLY A 10 -1.21 -9.14 11.51
CA GLY A 10 -1.37 -10.38 12.26
C GLY A 10 -0.36 -11.44 11.83
N SER A 11 0.29 -12.12 12.78
CA SER A 11 1.14 -13.26 12.45
C SER A 11 0.25 -14.40 11.92
N GLY A 12 0.53 -14.88 10.70
CA GLY A 12 -0.24 -15.96 10.07
C GLY A 12 -0.37 -17.23 10.93
N ALA A 13 0.52 -17.42 11.90
CA ALA A 13 0.47 -18.50 12.89
C ALA A 13 -0.77 -18.48 13.82
N SER A 14 -1.50 -17.36 13.91
CA SER A 14 -2.65 -17.19 14.82
C SER A 14 -4.03 -17.23 14.13
N ILE A 15 -4.07 -17.40 12.81
CA ILE A 15 -5.29 -17.31 11.98
C ILE A 15 -5.50 -18.65 11.26
N SER A 16 -6.74 -19.17 11.26
CA SER A 16 -7.08 -20.41 10.53
C SER A 16 -6.87 -20.26 9.01
N VAL A 17 -6.54 -21.34 8.32
CA VAL A 17 -6.28 -21.35 6.87
C VAL A 17 -7.44 -20.75 6.06
N GLU A 18 -8.69 -21.04 6.46
CA GLU A 18 -9.89 -20.48 5.81
C GLU A 18 -9.99 -18.96 5.97
N LYS A 19 -9.64 -18.43 7.15
CA LYS A 19 -9.61 -16.98 7.39
C LYS A 19 -8.45 -16.31 6.66
N GLN A 20 -7.33 -16.99 6.47
CA GLN A 20 -6.22 -16.53 5.62
C GLN A 20 -6.68 -16.43 4.16
N ALA A 21 -7.32 -17.47 3.63
CA ALA A 21 -7.82 -17.48 2.26
C ALA A 21 -8.82 -16.34 1.99
N GLY A 22 -9.81 -16.15 2.88
CA GLY A 22 -10.76 -15.04 2.76
C GLY A 22 -10.10 -13.66 2.87
N THR A 23 -9.03 -13.53 3.66
CA THR A 23 -8.27 -12.28 3.77
C THR A 23 -7.47 -11.98 2.50
N LEU A 24 -6.87 -13.00 1.89
CA LEU A 24 -6.14 -12.86 0.63
C LEU A 24 -7.09 -12.44 -0.50
N GLU A 25 -8.25 -13.08 -0.64
CA GLU A 25 -9.24 -12.73 -1.67
C GLU A 25 -9.73 -11.27 -1.54
N LEU A 26 -9.95 -10.80 -0.31
CA LEU A 26 -10.27 -9.40 -0.06
C LEU A 26 -9.11 -8.47 -0.42
N GLY A 27 -7.88 -8.87 -0.11
CA GLY A 27 -6.66 -8.16 -0.49
C GLY A 27 -6.53 -8.00 -2.00
N ASP A 28 -6.72 -9.08 -2.75
CA ASP A 28 -6.64 -9.10 -4.21
C ASP A 28 -7.65 -8.16 -4.85
N ARG A 29 -8.90 -8.15 -4.36
CA ARG A 29 -9.94 -7.23 -4.85
C ARG A 29 -9.62 -5.76 -4.55
N CYS A 30 -9.07 -5.47 -3.37
CA CYS A 30 -8.66 -4.11 -3.02
C CYS A 30 -7.48 -3.67 -3.89
N PHE A 31 -6.50 -4.55 -4.11
CA PHE A 31 -5.36 -4.26 -4.96
C PHE A 31 -5.77 -4.03 -6.42
N GLU A 32 -6.72 -4.81 -6.94
CA GLU A 32 -7.22 -4.65 -8.30
C GLU A 32 -7.85 -3.26 -8.52
N ASN A 33 -8.69 -2.80 -7.59
CA ASN A 33 -9.24 -1.45 -7.62
C ASN A 33 -8.16 -0.37 -7.46
N PHE A 34 -7.20 -0.59 -6.56
CA PHE A 34 -6.08 0.34 -6.35
C PHE A 34 -5.18 0.47 -7.59
N SER A 35 -5.08 -0.58 -8.40
CA SER A 35 -4.23 -0.62 -9.58
C SER A 35 -4.81 0.11 -10.79
N GLU A 36 -6.10 0.45 -10.78
CA GLU A 36 -6.78 1.08 -11.91
C GLU A 36 -6.14 2.42 -12.35
N PRO A 37 -5.87 3.39 -11.45
CA PRO A 37 -5.22 4.65 -11.84
C PRO A 37 -3.83 4.44 -12.46
N PHE A 38 -3.09 3.43 -12.02
CA PHE A 38 -1.77 3.12 -12.59
C PHE A 38 -1.87 2.57 -14.01
N ARG A 39 -2.94 1.82 -14.33
CA ARG A 39 -3.23 1.40 -15.70
C ARG A 39 -3.57 2.59 -16.60
N GLU A 40 -4.35 3.54 -16.09
CA GLU A 40 -4.67 4.78 -16.81
C GLU A 40 -3.42 5.64 -17.07
N ILE A 41 -2.58 5.84 -16.05
CA ILE A 41 -1.30 6.57 -16.17
C ILE A 41 -0.39 5.89 -17.20
N ALA A 42 -0.31 4.56 -17.19
CA ALA A 42 0.48 3.80 -18.16
C ALA A 42 -0.09 3.92 -19.58
N ALA A 43 -1.41 3.82 -19.74
CA ALA A 43 -2.09 3.96 -21.04
C ALA A 43 -1.90 5.37 -21.63
N ALA A 44 -1.81 6.39 -20.78
CA ALA A 44 -1.47 7.76 -21.16
C ALA A 44 0.03 7.94 -21.47
N GLY A 45 0.87 6.92 -21.30
CA GLY A 45 2.32 7.00 -21.51
C GLY A 45 3.05 7.86 -20.48
N ARG A 46 2.45 8.05 -19.30
CA ARG A 46 2.92 8.97 -18.23
C ARG A 46 3.72 8.29 -17.12
N LEU A 47 3.96 6.99 -17.20
CA LEU A 47 4.93 6.34 -16.30
C LEU A 47 6.36 6.73 -16.69
N LYS A 48 7.16 7.11 -15.68
CA LYS A 48 8.60 7.34 -15.82
C LYS A 48 9.37 6.02 -15.92
N SER A 49 8.93 4.99 -15.21
CA SER A 49 9.59 3.69 -15.16
C SER A 49 8.61 2.56 -14.81
N GLY A 50 9.01 1.32 -15.12
CA GLY A 50 8.23 0.13 -14.80
C GLY A 50 6.98 -0.06 -15.67
N THR A 51 6.14 -1.01 -15.26
CA THR A 51 4.82 -1.27 -15.81
C THR A 51 3.73 -0.71 -14.88
N ALA A 52 2.49 -0.62 -15.36
CA ALA A 52 1.34 -0.30 -14.51
C ALA A 52 1.28 -1.19 -13.25
N GLN A 53 1.52 -2.49 -13.44
CA GLN A 53 1.53 -3.47 -12.36
C GLN A 53 2.62 -3.16 -11.32
N SER A 54 3.88 -3.03 -11.76
CA SER A 54 4.98 -2.80 -10.82
C SER A 54 4.86 -1.43 -10.11
N ALA A 55 4.31 -0.42 -10.80
CA ALA A 55 4.05 0.89 -10.18
C ALA A 55 2.98 0.80 -9.09
N ALA A 56 1.88 0.08 -9.35
CA ALA A 56 0.84 -0.18 -8.36
C ALA A 56 1.38 -0.99 -7.17
N GLU A 57 2.16 -2.05 -7.43
CA GLU A 57 2.77 -2.89 -6.37
C GLU A 57 3.68 -2.07 -5.45
N VAL A 58 4.53 -1.21 -6.02
CA VAL A 58 5.44 -0.34 -5.24
C VAL A 58 4.66 0.68 -4.43
N ALA A 59 3.65 1.33 -5.02
CA ALA A 59 2.82 2.29 -4.31
C ALA A 59 2.01 1.62 -3.18
N TRP A 60 1.44 0.44 -3.45
CA TRP A 60 0.76 -0.39 -2.47
C TRP A 60 1.69 -0.77 -1.31
N ALA A 61 2.88 -1.27 -1.62
CA ALA A 61 3.88 -1.63 -0.62
C ALA A 61 4.29 -0.43 0.26
N GLY A 62 4.50 0.74 -0.34
CA GLY A 62 4.82 1.98 0.38
C GLY A 62 3.74 2.37 1.38
N CYS A 63 2.48 2.46 0.92
CA CYS A 63 1.33 2.75 1.77
C CYS A 63 1.19 1.75 2.90
N HIS A 64 1.30 0.45 2.60
CA HIS A 64 1.20 -0.59 3.62
C HIS A 64 2.35 -0.52 4.64
N GLY A 65 3.58 -0.29 4.19
CA GLY A 65 4.74 -0.14 5.06
C GLY A 65 4.57 1.00 6.06
N LEU A 66 4.11 2.16 5.60
CA LEU A 66 3.90 3.32 6.47
C LEU A 66 2.75 3.10 7.46
N VAL A 67 1.61 2.59 7.01
CA VAL A 67 0.46 2.33 7.88
C VAL A 67 0.79 1.28 8.95
N SER A 68 1.44 0.18 8.56
CA SER A 68 1.93 -0.84 9.49
C SER A 68 2.85 -0.24 10.56
N LEU A 69 3.71 0.70 10.16
CA LEU A 69 4.65 1.36 11.06
C LEU A 69 3.95 2.28 12.07
N LEU A 70 3.02 3.10 11.62
CA LEU A 70 2.24 4.01 12.46
C LEU A 70 1.41 3.24 13.50
N ILE A 71 0.87 2.11 13.10
CA ILE A 71 0.05 1.24 13.94
C ILE A 71 0.90 0.49 14.96
N THR A 72 1.98 -0.16 14.52
CA THR A 72 2.75 -1.09 15.37
C THR A 72 3.79 -0.38 16.24
N LYS A 73 4.07 0.91 16.00
CA LYS A 73 5.06 1.71 16.72
C LYS A 73 4.50 3.07 17.18
N PRO A 74 3.40 3.10 17.96
CA PRO A 74 2.68 4.35 18.28
C PRO A 74 3.47 5.33 19.15
N ASN A 75 4.48 4.85 19.89
CA ASN A 75 5.28 5.67 20.81
C ASN A 75 6.59 6.21 20.19
N ARG A 76 6.76 6.13 18.87
CA ARG A 76 7.93 6.72 18.21
C ARG A 76 7.83 8.24 18.18
N THR A 77 8.91 8.91 18.52
CA THR A 77 9.07 10.37 18.38
C THR A 77 9.47 10.72 16.95
N TRP A 78 8.58 10.44 16.00
CA TRP A 78 8.73 10.77 14.58
C TRP A 78 7.93 12.02 14.20
N SER A 79 8.08 12.49 12.96
CA SER A 79 7.18 13.49 12.38
C SER A 79 5.73 13.02 12.42
N SER A 80 4.79 13.95 12.22
CA SER A 80 3.36 13.62 12.25
C SER A 80 3.00 12.60 11.17
N SER A 81 1.91 11.85 11.38
CA SER A 81 1.41 10.91 10.37
C SER A 81 1.14 11.60 9.03
N ASP A 82 0.59 12.81 9.09
CA ASP A 82 0.20 13.58 7.91
C ASP A 82 1.41 14.03 7.10
N ASP A 83 2.48 14.46 7.78
CA ASP A 83 3.75 14.81 7.13
C ASP A 83 4.36 13.58 6.45
N LEU A 84 4.40 12.44 7.15
CA LEU A 84 4.98 11.21 6.62
C LEU A 84 4.18 10.66 5.43
N MET A 85 2.85 10.70 5.50
CA MET A 85 1.98 10.27 4.40
C MET A 85 2.18 11.16 3.17
N SER A 86 2.20 12.48 3.36
CA SER A 86 2.38 13.44 2.27
C SER A 86 3.74 13.25 1.60
N LEU A 87 4.83 13.23 2.38
CA LEU A 87 6.18 13.05 1.86
C LEU A 87 6.38 11.72 1.11
N MET A 88 5.79 10.63 1.61
CA MET A 88 5.87 9.33 0.94
C MET A 88 5.13 9.35 -0.40
N LEU A 89 3.91 9.89 -0.44
CA LEU A 89 3.13 9.97 -1.67
C LEU A 89 3.79 10.89 -2.69
N ASP A 90 4.28 12.06 -2.28
CA ASP A 90 4.99 12.98 -3.17
C ASP A 90 6.22 12.32 -3.78
N GLY A 91 7.06 11.67 -2.96
CA GLY A 91 8.26 10.99 -3.44
C GLY A 91 7.96 9.81 -4.36
N LEU A 92 6.93 9.01 -4.07
CA LEU A 92 6.51 7.90 -4.91
C LEU A 92 5.94 8.38 -6.24
N LEU A 93 5.03 9.36 -6.21
CA LEU A 93 4.38 9.87 -7.42
C LEU A 93 5.36 10.64 -8.29
N ASP A 94 6.27 11.43 -7.71
CA ASP A 94 7.35 12.05 -8.49
C ASP A 94 8.29 10.98 -9.08
N GLY A 95 8.64 9.92 -8.35
CA GLY A 95 9.47 8.84 -8.89
C GLY A 95 8.79 8.05 -10.03
N LEU A 96 7.48 7.85 -9.95
CA LEU A 96 6.73 6.97 -10.85
C LEU A 96 6.09 7.69 -12.05
N VAL A 97 5.68 8.95 -11.89
CA VAL A 97 4.82 9.66 -12.85
C VAL A 97 5.55 10.90 -13.38
N LYS A 98 5.45 11.13 -14.70
CA LYS A 98 5.87 12.39 -15.34
C LYS A 98 4.65 13.24 -15.68
N ASP A 99 4.86 14.55 -15.65
CA ASP A 99 3.86 15.55 -16.02
C ASP A 99 3.34 15.31 -17.44
#